data_AF-A0A2I0LGC9-F1
#
_entry.id   AF-A0A2I0LGC9-F1
#
_cell.length_a   1.000
_cell.length_b   1.000
_cell.length_c   1.000
_cell.angle_alpha   90.00
_cell.angle_beta   90.00
_cell.angle_gamma   90.00
#
_symmetry.space_group_name_H-M   'P 1'
#
loop_
_entity.id
_entity.type
_entity.pdbx_description
1 polymer ?
#
loop_
_entity_poly.entity_id
_entity_poly.type
_entity_poly.pdbx_seq_one_letter_code
_entity_poly.pdbx_strand_id
1 'polypeptide(L)'
;MELQRWRRMPRDQLSALLLLLLALAWFWLPAGGRRPPRPPPCPPSCSCTRDTAFCVDSKAVPKNLPPEIISLTMVNAAFTELREAAFAHIPSLQFLLLNSNKFTLIGDDAFTGLSHLQYLFIENNDIQALSKATFRGLKSLTHLSLANNNLQTLPRDLFKPLDILSDLDLRGNTLACDCKIKWLVEWLESTNTTVPATFCSSPGQFEGQRIRDLALGDFQCITTDFVVHQVLPFQAVSAEPFTYASDLYIALAQPSASSCAILKWDYVERKLRDFDRIPAHSAVHCKPIVAQDQLYV
;
A
#
# COMPACT_ATOMS: atom_id res chain seq x y z
N MET A 1 -47.47 -92.38 -18.56
CA MET A 1 -47.98 -92.27 -17.17
C MET A 1 -46.75 -92.10 -16.30
N GLU A 2 -46.49 -91.05 -15.51
CA GLU A 2 -47.19 -89.87 -14.97
C GLU A 2 -46.09 -88.79 -14.74
N LEU A 3 -46.25 -87.55 -15.21
CA LEU A 3 -46.70 -86.34 -14.49
C LEU A 3 -45.80 -85.84 -13.33
N GLN A 4 -45.44 -84.56 -13.48
CA GLN A 4 -44.63 -83.68 -12.64
C GLN A 4 -44.95 -83.68 -11.13
N ARG A 5 -43.94 -83.44 -10.29
CA ARG A 5 -44.12 -82.77 -8.98
C ARG A 5 -42.90 -81.93 -8.59
N TRP A 6 -42.98 -80.64 -8.88
CA TRP A 6 -42.16 -79.61 -8.25
C TRP A 6 -42.54 -79.50 -6.77
N ARG A 7 -41.61 -79.78 -5.85
CA ARG A 7 -41.78 -79.41 -4.44
C ARG A 7 -41.39 -77.95 -4.26
N ARG A 8 -42.38 -77.15 -3.88
CA ARG A 8 -42.25 -75.74 -3.46
C ARG A 8 -41.25 -75.63 -2.30
N MET A 9 -40.29 -74.73 -2.42
CA MET A 9 -39.54 -74.22 -1.27
C MET A 9 -40.45 -73.34 -0.39
N PRO A 10 -40.22 -73.29 0.94
CA PRO A 10 -41.06 -72.53 1.87
C PRO A 10 -40.85 -71.01 1.69
N ARG A 11 -41.94 -70.26 1.85
CA ARG A 11 -42.04 -68.80 1.65
C ARG A 11 -41.27 -67.97 2.69
N ASP A 12 -40.73 -68.61 3.74
CA ASP A 12 -40.08 -67.96 4.90
C ASP A 12 -38.55 -67.80 4.78
N GLN A 13 -37.92 -68.32 3.73
CA GLN A 13 -36.47 -68.15 3.49
C GLN A 13 -36.14 -66.95 2.58
N LEU A 14 -37.11 -66.50 1.77
CA LEU A 14 -36.96 -65.32 0.89
C LEU A 14 -37.05 -63.99 1.67
N SER A 15 -37.81 -63.96 2.76
CA SER A 15 -37.96 -62.78 3.62
C SER A 15 -36.70 -62.50 4.45
N ALA A 16 -36.03 -63.55 4.96
CA ALA A 16 -34.80 -63.40 5.74
C ALA A 16 -33.60 -62.93 4.91
N LEU A 17 -33.45 -63.41 3.67
CA LEU A 17 -32.40 -62.96 2.75
C LEU A 17 -32.61 -61.53 2.24
N LEU A 18 -33.86 -61.10 2.03
CA LEU A 18 -34.17 -59.71 1.66
C LEU A 18 -33.86 -58.73 2.81
N LEU A 19 -34.15 -59.12 4.05
CA LEU A 19 -33.91 -58.30 5.24
C LEU A 19 -32.41 -58.14 5.56
N LEU A 20 -31.60 -59.19 5.33
CA LEU A 20 -30.14 -59.13 5.48
C LEU A 20 -29.46 -58.28 4.40
N LEU A 21 -29.96 -58.31 3.15
CA LEU A 21 -29.48 -57.46 2.06
C LEU A 21 -29.86 -55.99 2.26
N LEU A 22 -31.03 -55.71 2.84
CA LEU A 22 -31.44 -54.34 3.22
C LEU A 22 -30.65 -53.80 4.43
N ALA A 23 -30.24 -54.66 5.37
CA ALA A 23 -29.43 -54.26 6.52
C ALA A 23 -27.98 -53.91 6.15
N LEU A 24 -27.39 -54.59 5.16
CA LEU A 24 -26.05 -54.28 4.66
C LEU A 24 -26.01 -53.01 3.78
N ALA A 25 -27.14 -52.62 3.17
CA ALA A 25 -27.26 -51.38 2.41
C ALA A 25 -27.24 -50.11 3.29
N TRP A 26 -27.47 -50.22 4.60
CA TRP A 26 -27.41 -49.09 5.53
C TRP A 26 -25.98 -48.74 5.97
N PHE A 27 -25.02 -49.67 5.83
CA PHE A 27 -23.61 -49.42 6.14
C PHE A 27 -22.84 -48.72 5.02
N TRP A 28 -23.45 -48.58 3.84
CA TRP A 28 -22.87 -47.94 2.65
C TRP A 28 -23.64 -46.69 2.23
N LEU A 29 -24.37 -46.06 3.15
CA LEU A 29 -24.76 -44.66 2.97
C LEU A 29 -23.51 -43.81 3.22
N PRO A 30 -23.03 -43.04 2.23
CA PRO A 30 -21.92 -42.13 2.46
C PRO A 30 -22.34 -41.19 3.59
N ALA A 31 -21.64 -41.28 4.71
CA ALA A 31 -21.79 -40.40 5.84
C ALA A 31 -21.78 -38.96 5.33
N GLY A 32 -22.83 -38.22 5.69
CA GLY A 32 -23.25 -36.97 5.08
C GLY A 32 -22.12 -36.15 4.49
N GLY A 33 -22.20 -35.92 3.18
CA GLY A 33 -21.45 -34.85 2.53
C GLY A 33 -21.62 -33.60 3.37
N ARG A 34 -20.53 -33.13 3.98
CA ARG A 34 -20.51 -31.86 4.71
C ARG A 34 -21.06 -30.84 3.74
N ARG A 35 -22.25 -30.31 4.03
CA ARG A 35 -22.81 -29.20 3.27
C ARG A 35 -21.72 -28.14 3.20
N PRO A 36 -21.40 -27.58 2.03
CA PRO A 36 -20.43 -26.49 1.96
C PRO A 36 -20.84 -25.44 2.99
N PRO A 37 -19.87 -24.83 3.70
CA PRO A 37 -20.17 -23.78 4.67
C PRO A 37 -21.07 -22.77 3.98
N ARG A 38 -22.24 -22.47 4.59
CA ARG A 38 -23.14 -21.48 4.01
C ARG A 38 -22.34 -20.19 3.86
N PRO A 39 -22.35 -19.55 2.67
CA PRO A 39 -21.66 -18.29 2.50
C PRO A 39 -22.13 -17.32 3.59
N PRO A 40 -21.22 -16.54 4.19
CA PRO A 40 -21.59 -15.62 5.24
C PRO A 40 -22.74 -14.73 4.76
N PRO A 41 -23.74 -14.47 5.61
CA PRO A 41 -24.84 -13.59 5.24
C PRO A 41 -24.27 -12.21 4.88
N CYS A 42 -24.77 -11.64 3.79
CA CYS A 42 -24.41 -10.29 3.35
C CYS A 42 -24.63 -9.29 4.51
N PRO A 43 -23.73 -8.32 4.71
CA PRO A 43 -23.92 -7.29 5.73
C PRO A 43 -25.26 -6.56 5.54
N PRO A 44 -25.96 -6.17 6.62
CA PRO A 44 -27.28 -5.55 6.53
C PRO A 44 -27.27 -4.18 5.84
N SER A 45 -26.12 -3.49 5.87
CA SER A 45 -25.90 -2.21 5.18
C SER A 45 -25.52 -2.39 3.71
N CYS A 46 -25.53 -3.62 3.19
CA CYS A 46 -25.08 -3.95 1.86
C CYS A 46 -26.10 -4.80 1.10
N SER A 47 -26.12 -4.62 -0.22
CA SER A 47 -26.75 -5.50 -1.18
C SER A 47 -25.65 -6.26 -1.91
N CYS A 48 -25.59 -7.56 -1.73
CA CYS A 48 -24.55 -8.42 -2.31
C CYS A 48 -25.11 -9.29 -3.43
N THR A 49 -24.37 -9.39 -4.52
CA THR A 49 -24.53 -10.43 -5.55
C THR A 49 -23.37 -11.43 -5.44
N ARG A 50 -23.17 -12.27 -6.46
CA ARG A 50 -22.00 -13.16 -6.52
C ARG A 50 -20.69 -12.37 -6.63
N ASP A 51 -20.72 -11.32 -7.45
CA ASP A 51 -19.52 -10.65 -7.95
C ASP A 51 -19.42 -9.20 -7.43
N THR A 52 -20.54 -8.65 -6.94
CA THR A 52 -20.64 -7.24 -6.55
C THR A 52 -21.21 -7.07 -5.15
N ALA A 53 -20.78 -6.02 -4.46
CA ALA A 53 -21.37 -5.56 -3.22
C ALA A 53 -21.59 -4.04 -3.28
N PHE A 54 -22.81 -3.61 -2.95
CA PHE A 54 -23.18 -2.20 -2.86
C PHE A 54 -23.59 -1.88 -1.43
N CYS A 55 -22.82 -1.03 -0.75
CA CYS A 55 -22.98 -0.74 0.67
C CYS A 55 -23.33 0.73 0.89
N VAL A 56 -24.32 0.99 1.73
CA VAL A 56 -24.80 2.34 2.09
C VAL A 56 -24.81 2.48 3.62
N ASP A 57 -24.45 3.64 4.16
CA ASP A 57 -24.52 3.93 5.60
C ASP A 57 -23.74 2.93 6.47
N SER A 58 -22.67 2.35 5.91
CA SER A 58 -21.87 1.34 6.60
C SER A 58 -21.03 1.99 7.70
N LYS A 59 -21.10 1.44 8.92
CA LYS A 59 -20.38 1.93 10.11
C LYS A 59 -18.88 1.64 10.11
N ALA A 60 -18.45 0.68 9.30
CA ALA A 60 -17.07 0.28 9.07
C ALA A 60 -16.99 -0.44 7.72
N VAL A 61 -15.78 -0.73 7.25
CA VAL A 61 -15.59 -1.65 6.12
C VAL A 61 -16.15 -3.03 6.50
N PRO A 62 -17.18 -3.56 5.80
CA PRO A 62 -17.86 -4.79 6.21
C PRO A 62 -16.97 -6.02 6.04
N LYS A 63 -16.65 -6.73 7.13
CA LYS A 63 -15.74 -7.89 7.11
C LYS A 63 -16.36 -9.18 6.59
N ASN A 64 -17.69 -9.26 6.51
CA ASN A 64 -18.45 -10.44 6.12
C ASN A 64 -18.87 -10.43 4.65
N LEU A 65 -18.15 -9.70 3.80
CA LEU A 65 -18.32 -9.75 2.36
C LEU A 65 -17.76 -11.06 1.78
N PRO A 66 -18.35 -11.62 0.71
CA PRO A 66 -17.78 -12.78 0.04
C PRO A 66 -16.38 -12.45 -0.52
N PRO A 67 -15.37 -13.32 -0.33
CA PRO A 67 -13.99 -13.04 -0.78
C PRO A 67 -13.85 -13.04 -2.31
N GLU A 68 -14.82 -13.60 -3.02
CA GLU A 68 -14.86 -13.75 -4.48
C GLU A 68 -15.30 -12.46 -5.19
N ILE A 69 -15.82 -11.45 -4.47
CA ILE A 69 -16.34 -10.24 -5.12
C ILE A 69 -15.24 -9.49 -5.87
N ILE A 70 -15.60 -8.98 -7.04
CA ILE A 70 -14.72 -8.23 -7.93
C ILE A 70 -15.03 -6.73 -7.91
N SER A 71 -16.22 -6.34 -7.47
CA SER A 71 -16.65 -4.94 -7.43
C SER A 71 -17.29 -4.58 -6.09
N LEU A 72 -16.78 -3.53 -5.46
CA LEU A 72 -17.32 -2.98 -4.21
C LEU A 72 -17.59 -1.49 -4.39
N THR A 73 -18.81 -1.09 -4.06
CA THR A 73 -19.20 0.32 -4.00
C THR A 73 -19.65 0.64 -2.57
N MET A 74 -19.09 1.68 -1.98
CA MET A 74 -19.47 2.22 -0.68
C MET A 74 -19.88 3.67 -0.81
N VAL A 75 -21.09 3.98 -0.33
CA VAL A 75 -21.70 5.31 -0.37
C VAL A 75 -22.15 5.72 1.02
N ASN A 76 -21.94 6.99 1.39
CA ASN A 76 -22.37 7.58 2.65
C ASN A 76 -21.94 6.78 3.90
N ALA A 77 -20.71 6.28 3.91
CA ALA A 77 -20.15 5.58 5.05
C ALA A 77 -20.15 6.46 6.31
N ALA A 78 -20.49 5.86 7.46
CA ALA A 78 -20.58 6.55 8.74
C ALA A 78 -19.24 6.64 9.49
N PHE A 79 -18.15 6.17 8.87
CA PHE A 79 -16.79 6.29 9.39
C PHE A 79 -15.96 7.25 8.53
N THR A 80 -14.94 7.86 9.14
CA THR A 80 -14.16 8.95 8.55
C THR A 80 -12.72 8.56 8.21
N GLU A 81 -12.29 7.35 8.58
CA GLU A 81 -10.91 6.92 8.43
C GLU A 81 -10.80 5.53 7.82
N LEU A 82 -9.92 5.37 6.83
CA LEU A 82 -9.51 4.07 6.31
C LEU A 82 -8.15 3.68 6.91
N ARG A 83 -8.13 2.54 7.61
CA ARG A 83 -6.93 1.99 8.24
C ARG A 83 -6.14 1.10 7.28
N GLU A 84 -4.93 0.75 7.67
CA GLU A 84 -4.09 -0.23 6.99
C GLU A 84 -4.87 -1.51 6.65
N ALA A 85 -4.65 -2.03 5.44
CA ALA A 85 -5.20 -3.29 4.97
C ALA A 85 -6.73 -3.44 5.15
N ALA A 86 -7.49 -2.33 5.07
CA ALA A 86 -8.92 -2.31 5.34
C ALA A 86 -9.72 -3.31 4.49
N PHE A 87 -9.25 -3.59 3.27
CA PHE A 87 -9.90 -4.46 2.29
C PHE A 87 -9.17 -5.79 2.04
N ALA A 88 -8.16 -6.15 2.84
CA ALA A 88 -7.34 -7.34 2.60
C ALA A 88 -8.11 -8.69 2.65
N HIS A 89 -9.34 -8.69 3.17
CA HIS A 89 -10.22 -9.87 3.24
C HIS A 89 -10.97 -10.15 1.92
N ILE A 90 -10.91 -9.23 0.95
CA ILE A 90 -11.52 -9.36 -0.39
C ILE A 90 -10.43 -9.19 -1.48
N PRO A 91 -9.45 -10.12 -1.57
CA PRO A 91 -8.26 -9.94 -2.40
C PRO A 91 -8.53 -9.96 -3.92
N SER A 92 -9.68 -10.49 -4.34
CA SER A 92 -10.10 -10.60 -5.75
C SER A 92 -10.66 -9.30 -6.33
N LEU A 93 -10.72 -8.23 -5.54
CA LEU A 93 -11.33 -6.96 -5.93
C LEU A 93 -10.59 -6.32 -7.11
N GLN A 94 -11.35 -5.95 -8.15
CA GLN A 94 -10.87 -5.27 -9.36
C GLN A 94 -11.38 -3.84 -9.45
N PHE A 95 -12.54 -3.55 -8.84
CA PHE A 95 -13.18 -2.25 -8.83
C PHE A 95 -13.58 -1.83 -7.41
N LEU A 96 -13.15 -0.65 -6.98
CA LEU A 96 -13.51 -0.05 -5.70
C LEU A 96 -13.98 1.39 -5.91
N LEU A 97 -15.24 1.67 -5.59
CA LEU A 97 -15.81 3.02 -5.57
C LEU A 97 -16.15 3.45 -4.14
N LEU A 98 -15.51 4.52 -3.70
CA LEU A 98 -15.68 5.19 -2.42
C LEU A 98 -16.23 6.60 -2.68
N ASN A 99 -17.55 6.70 -2.84
CA ASN A 99 -18.20 7.95 -3.24
C ASN A 99 -19.05 8.58 -2.13
N SER A 100 -19.01 9.91 -2.00
CA SER A 100 -19.86 10.65 -1.07
C SER A 100 -19.74 10.17 0.38
N ASN A 101 -18.52 9.83 0.82
CA ASN A 101 -18.22 9.51 2.22
C ASN A 101 -17.54 10.70 2.89
N LYS A 102 -17.47 10.68 4.22
CA LYS A 102 -16.83 11.76 5.00
C LYS A 102 -15.41 11.37 5.40
N PHE A 103 -14.67 10.74 4.49
CA PHE A 103 -13.30 10.33 4.78
C PHE A 103 -12.40 11.54 4.89
N THR A 104 -11.77 11.71 6.05
CA THR A 104 -10.81 12.78 6.33
C THR A 104 -9.37 12.29 6.22
N LEU A 105 -9.14 10.99 6.48
CA LEU A 105 -7.82 10.35 6.46
C LEU A 105 -7.88 8.97 5.80
N ILE A 106 -6.93 8.73 4.89
CA ILE A 106 -6.62 7.39 4.36
C ILE A 106 -5.21 7.05 4.81
N GLY A 107 -5.11 6.06 5.70
CA GLY A 107 -3.85 5.67 6.32
C GLY A 107 -2.85 5.03 5.35
N ASP A 108 -1.65 4.80 5.88
CA ASP A 108 -0.61 4.04 5.19
C ASP A 108 -1.13 2.65 4.83
N ASP A 109 -0.78 2.17 3.64
CA ASP A 109 -1.03 0.78 3.24
C ASP A 109 -2.53 0.38 3.32
N ALA A 110 -3.46 1.34 3.24
CA ALA A 110 -4.90 1.13 3.41
C ALA A 110 -5.49 0.15 2.38
N PHE A 111 -4.92 0.12 1.18
CA PHE A 111 -5.34 -0.76 0.09
C PHE A 111 -4.41 -1.97 -0.10
N THR A 112 -3.49 -2.22 0.84
CA THR A 112 -2.62 -3.40 0.79
C THR A 112 -3.44 -4.70 0.77
N GLY A 113 -3.00 -5.65 -0.04
CA GLY A 113 -3.71 -6.91 -0.31
C GLY A 113 -4.56 -6.87 -1.58
N LEU A 114 -4.84 -5.70 -2.14
CA LEU A 114 -5.63 -5.54 -3.37
C LEU A 114 -4.76 -5.55 -4.65
N SER A 115 -3.97 -6.61 -4.83
CA SER A 115 -3.01 -6.69 -5.95
C SER A 115 -3.66 -6.76 -7.34
N HIS A 116 -4.94 -7.13 -7.41
CA HIS A 116 -5.74 -7.23 -8.64
C HIS A 116 -6.60 -6.00 -8.92
N LEU A 117 -6.55 -4.97 -8.05
CA LEU A 117 -7.37 -3.77 -8.22
C LEU A 117 -6.94 -2.99 -9.45
N GLN A 118 -7.89 -2.74 -10.35
CA GLN A 118 -7.67 -2.02 -11.61
C GLN A 118 -8.25 -0.61 -11.57
N TYR A 119 -9.40 -0.46 -10.90
CA TYR A 119 -10.15 0.78 -10.82
C TYR A 119 -10.34 1.17 -9.35
N LEU A 120 -9.80 2.33 -8.97
CA LEU A 120 -9.96 2.90 -7.65
C LEU A 120 -10.50 4.32 -7.78
N PHE A 121 -11.77 4.50 -7.40
CA PHE A 121 -12.44 5.79 -7.46
C PHE A 121 -12.77 6.24 -6.05
N ILE A 122 -12.12 7.29 -5.61
CA ILE A 122 -12.33 7.92 -4.31
C ILE A 122 -12.82 9.32 -4.63
N GLU A 123 -14.13 9.51 -4.67
CA GLU A 123 -14.74 10.73 -5.22
C GLU A 123 -15.71 11.37 -4.25
N ASN A 124 -15.81 12.71 -4.28
CA ASN A 124 -16.76 13.47 -3.48
C ASN A 124 -16.63 13.17 -1.97
N ASN A 125 -15.40 13.06 -1.45
CA ASN A 125 -15.12 12.96 -0.02
C ASN A 125 -14.48 14.27 0.49
N ASP A 126 -14.01 14.30 1.73
CA ASP A 126 -13.39 15.49 2.34
C ASP A 126 -11.97 15.15 2.84
N ILE A 127 -11.17 14.57 1.95
CA ILE A 127 -9.85 14.04 2.30
C ILE A 127 -8.89 15.21 2.46
N GLN A 128 -8.48 15.46 3.70
CA GLN A 128 -7.58 16.59 4.00
C GLN A 128 -6.13 16.27 3.63
N ALA A 129 -5.73 15.01 3.80
CA ALA A 129 -4.38 14.56 3.49
C ALA A 129 -4.35 13.08 3.10
N LEU A 130 -3.44 12.76 2.17
CA LEU A 130 -3.04 11.40 1.83
C LEU A 130 -1.61 11.18 2.32
N SER A 131 -1.27 9.93 2.61
CA SER A 131 0.10 9.54 2.87
C SER A 131 0.80 9.10 1.59
N LYS A 132 2.13 9.24 1.53
CA LYS A 132 2.96 8.71 0.44
C LYS A 132 2.81 7.19 0.26
N ALA A 133 2.42 6.47 1.31
CA ALA A 133 2.24 5.02 1.31
C ALA A 133 0.80 4.58 1.03
N THR A 134 -0.15 5.50 0.79
CA THR A 134 -1.57 5.16 0.63
C THR A 134 -1.82 4.14 -0.49
N PHE A 135 -1.16 4.29 -1.65
CA PHE A 135 -1.38 3.43 -2.83
C PHE A 135 -0.36 2.30 -3.00
N ARG A 136 0.43 2.01 -1.96
CA ARG A 136 1.44 0.95 -2.03
C ARG A 136 0.76 -0.40 -2.24
N GLY A 137 1.35 -1.23 -3.11
CA GLY A 137 0.87 -2.59 -3.38
C GLY A 137 -0.19 -2.70 -4.49
N LEU A 138 -0.72 -1.58 -5.00
CA LEU A 138 -1.70 -1.52 -6.09
C LEU A 138 -1.06 -1.72 -7.48
N LYS A 139 -0.44 -2.89 -7.69
CA LYS A 139 0.38 -3.19 -8.89
C LYS A 139 -0.41 -3.27 -10.20
N SER A 140 -1.71 -3.55 -10.12
CA SER A 140 -2.58 -3.70 -11.30
C SER A 140 -3.44 -2.46 -11.59
N LEU A 141 -3.22 -1.36 -10.86
CA LEU A 141 -4.09 -0.20 -10.93
C LEU A 141 -3.86 0.57 -12.23
N THR A 142 -4.91 0.72 -13.01
CA THR A 142 -4.89 1.44 -14.29
C THR A 142 -5.63 2.76 -14.20
N HIS A 143 -6.70 2.83 -13.40
CA HIS A 143 -7.52 4.03 -13.27
C HIS A 143 -7.61 4.45 -11.81
N LEU A 144 -7.18 5.68 -11.53
CA LEU A 144 -7.29 6.32 -10.22
C LEU A 144 -8.08 7.63 -10.34
N SER A 145 -9.14 7.76 -9.56
CA SER A 145 -9.85 9.03 -9.40
C SER A 145 -9.74 9.50 -7.95
N LEU A 146 -9.26 10.72 -7.78
CA LEU A 146 -9.29 11.50 -6.54
C LEU A 146 -10.14 12.77 -6.75
N ALA A 147 -11.10 12.73 -7.66
CA ALA A 147 -11.89 13.89 -8.01
C ALA A 147 -12.79 14.38 -6.86
N ASN A 148 -12.93 15.69 -6.71
CA ASN A 148 -13.82 16.34 -5.74
C ASN A 148 -13.54 15.93 -4.28
N ASN A 149 -12.27 15.89 -3.85
CA ASN A 149 -11.91 15.60 -2.45
C ASN A 149 -11.39 16.80 -1.66
N ASN A 150 -11.47 18.02 -2.22
CA ASN A 150 -10.93 19.24 -1.61
C ASN A 150 -9.44 19.16 -1.24
N LEU A 151 -8.67 18.33 -1.96
CA LEU A 151 -7.24 18.16 -1.69
C LEU A 151 -6.49 19.46 -1.95
N GLN A 152 -5.80 19.96 -0.93
CA GLN A 152 -4.93 21.13 -1.06
C GLN A 152 -3.51 20.77 -1.49
N THR A 153 -3.06 19.56 -1.23
CA THR A 153 -1.71 19.11 -1.59
C THR A 153 -1.68 17.59 -1.78
N LEU A 154 -0.65 17.08 -2.45
CA LEU A 154 -0.38 15.65 -2.60
C LEU A 154 1.05 15.35 -2.13
N PRO A 155 1.25 14.32 -1.29
CA PRO A 155 2.59 13.96 -0.84
C PRO A 155 3.48 13.56 -2.02
N ARG A 156 4.77 13.87 -1.91
CA ARG A 156 5.78 13.49 -2.90
C ARG A 156 5.78 11.97 -3.13
N ASP A 157 5.96 11.59 -4.39
CA ASP A 157 6.06 10.19 -4.85
C ASP A 157 4.77 9.36 -4.63
N LEU A 158 3.61 9.98 -4.41
CA LEU A 158 2.34 9.29 -4.18
C LEU A 158 2.00 8.27 -5.27
N PHE A 159 2.32 8.59 -6.53
CA PHE A 159 2.02 7.74 -7.69
C PHE A 159 3.17 6.81 -8.09
N LYS A 160 4.31 6.90 -7.41
CA LYS A 160 5.49 6.06 -7.71
C LYS A 160 5.22 4.55 -7.69
N PRO A 161 4.35 4.00 -6.81
CA PRO A 161 4.04 2.57 -6.82
C PRO A 161 3.12 2.11 -7.97
N LEU A 162 2.60 3.02 -8.80
CA LEU A 162 1.55 2.76 -9.78
C LEU A 162 2.14 2.63 -11.20
N ASP A 163 2.85 1.54 -11.45
CA ASP A 163 3.68 1.36 -12.67
C ASP A 163 2.90 1.36 -14.00
N ILE A 164 1.61 1.00 -13.97
CA ILE A 164 0.76 0.83 -15.16
C ILE A 164 -0.45 1.78 -15.19
N LEU A 165 -0.38 2.89 -14.45
CA LEU A 165 -1.47 3.86 -14.37
C LEU A 165 -1.73 4.52 -15.73
N SER A 166 -2.90 4.28 -16.31
CA SER A 166 -3.32 4.83 -17.60
C SER A 166 -4.09 6.14 -17.45
N ASP A 167 -4.89 6.28 -16.38
CA ASP A 167 -5.81 7.39 -16.19
C ASP A 167 -5.79 7.88 -14.74
N LEU A 168 -5.64 9.21 -14.57
CA LEU A 168 -5.67 9.88 -13.27
C LEU A 168 -6.61 11.08 -13.33
N ASP A 169 -7.63 11.12 -12.47
CA ASP A 169 -8.50 12.28 -12.30
C ASP A 169 -8.23 13.00 -10.97
N LEU A 170 -7.84 14.28 -11.05
CA LEU A 170 -7.64 15.18 -9.91
C LEU A 170 -8.57 16.39 -9.94
N ARG A 171 -9.58 16.42 -10.82
CA ARG A 171 -10.50 17.58 -10.96
C ARG A 171 -11.30 17.83 -9.68
N GLY A 172 -11.72 19.08 -9.48
CA GLY A 172 -12.53 19.46 -8.32
C GLY A 172 -11.79 19.44 -6.98
N ASN A 173 -10.45 19.44 -7.01
CA ASN A 173 -9.62 19.68 -5.83
C ASN A 173 -9.17 21.14 -5.75
N THR A 174 -8.70 21.56 -4.59
CA THR A 174 -8.32 22.95 -4.28
C THR A 174 -6.80 23.09 -4.12
N LEU A 175 -6.05 22.58 -5.10
CA LEU A 175 -4.61 22.38 -5.00
C LEU A 175 -3.86 23.71 -4.84
N ALA A 176 -3.03 23.77 -3.79
CA ALA A 176 -2.06 24.83 -3.56
C ALA A 176 -0.78 24.52 -4.36
N CYS A 177 -0.53 25.34 -5.37
CA CYS A 177 0.63 25.27 -6.24
C CYS A 177 1.85 25.94 -5.63
N ASP A 178 2.26 25.41 -4.47
CA ASP A 178 3.51 25.73 -3.80
C ASP A 178 4.56 24.62 -4.04
N CYS A 179 5.66 24.65 -3.28
CA CYS A 179 6.73 23.67 -3.40
C CYS A 179 6.34 22.22 -3.14
N LYS A 180 5.25 21.96 -2.41
CA LYS A 180 4.79 20.60 -2.14
C LYS A 180 4.19 19.96 -3.38
N ILE A 181 3.71 20.74 -4.36
CA ILE A 181 3.16 20.21 -5.61
C ILE A 181 4.19 20.20 -6.76
N LYS A 182 5.38 20.76 -6.57
CA LYS A 182 6.43 20.83 -7.61
C LYS A 182 6.71 19.47 -8.26
N TRP A 183 6.74 18.40 -7.46
CA TRP A 183 6.95 17.04 -7.96
C TRP A 183 5.82 16.57 -8.89
N LEU A 184 4.59 17.04 -8.69
CA LEU A 184 3.45 16.69 -9.53
C LEU A 184 3.59 17.33 -10.90
N VAL A 185 4.07 18.58 -10.97
CA VAL A 185 4.38 19.27 -12.24
C VAL A 185 5.44 18.46 -13.01
N GLU A 186 6.53 18.08 -12.35
CA GLU A 186 7.60 17.25 -12.94
C GLU A 186 7.08 15.87 -13.40
N TRP A 187 6.20 15.25 -12.61
CA TRP A 187 5.58 13.98 -12.96
C TRP A 187 4.64 14.11 -14.17
N LEU A 188 3.84 15.18 -14.25
CA LEU A 188 2.94 15.45 -15.37
C LEU A 188 3.67 15.72 -16.70
N GLU A 189 4.91 16.22 -16.64
CA GLU A 189 5.75 16.42 -17.83
C GLU A 189 6.27 15.09 -18.41
N SER A 190 6.50 14.08 -17.57
CA SER A 190 7.16 12.83 -17.95
C SER A 190 6.24 11.61 -18.06
N THR A 191 5.05 11.67 -17.45
CA THR A 191 4.11 10.55 -17.44
C THR A 191 3.38 10.36 -18.77
N ASN A 192 3.06 9.09 -19.08
CA ASN A 192 2.15 8.72 -20.17
C ASN A 192 0.69 8.61 -19.71
N THR A 193 0.42 8.81 -18.41
CA THR A 193 -0.93 8.77 -17.84
C THR A 193 -1.78 9.91 -18.39
N THR A 194 -3.02 9.61 -18.79
CA THR A 194 -4.01 10.60 -19.18
C THR A 194 -4.52 11.35 -17.95
N VAL A 195 -4.26 12.64 -17.90
CA VAL A 195 -4.71 13.53 -16.82
C VAL A 195 -5.56 14.66 -17.40
N PRO A 196 -6.84 14.79 -17.03
CA PRO A 196 -7.68 15.92 -17.40
C PRO A 196 -7.08 17.26 -16.96
N ALA A 197 -7.58 18.37 -17.50
CA ALA A 197 -7.11 19.70 -17.09
C ALA A 197 -7.44 19.96 -15.61
N THR A 198 -6.39 20.17 -14.81
CA THR A 198 -6.44 20.46 -13.38
C THR A 198 -5.77 21.80 -13.11
N PHE A 199 -6.36 22.59 -12.22
CA PHE A 199 -5.99 23.99 -12.00
C PHE A 199 -5.58 24.22 -10.56
N CYS A 200 -4.70 25.20 -10.34
CA CYS A 200 -4.33 25.68 -9.02
C CYS A 200 -5.43 26.54 -8.42
N SER A 201 -5.66 26.42 -7.12
CA SER A 201 -6.54 27.32 -6.36
C SER A 201 -5.78 28.34 -5.53
N SER A 202 -4.49 28.13 -5.30
CA SER A 202 -3.61 29.06 -4.56
C SER A 202 -2.15 28.73 -4.87
N PRO A 203 -1.16 29.54 -4.43
CA PRO A 203 -1.31 30.96 -4.05
C PRO A 203 -1.79 31.82 -5.24
N GLY A 204 -2.27 33.04 -4.97
CA GLY A 204 -2.94 33.90 -5.97
C GLY A 204 -2.17 34.14 -7.28
N GLN A 205 -0.83 34.05 -7.26
CA GLN A 205 0.00 34.14 -8.47
C GLN A 205 -0.22 32.97 -9.45
N PHE A 206 -0.63 31.80 -8.96
CA PHE A 206 -0.90 30.60 -9.75
C PHE A 206 -2.39 30.27 -9.84
N GLU A 207 -3.26 30.97 -9.12
CA GLU A 207 -4.70 30.69 -9.09
C GLU A 207 -5.31 30.70 -10.51
N GLY A 208 -6.07 29.65 -10.84
CA GLY A 208 -6.67 29.45 -12.15
C GLY A 208 -5.72 28.96 -13.24
N GLN A 209 -4.41 28.89 -12.98
CA GLN A 209 -3.45 28.33 -13.94
C GLN A 209 -3.52 26.80 -13.95
N ARG A 210 -3.32 26.21 -15.13
CA ARG A 210 -3.28 24.75 -15.29
C ARG A 210 -1.95 24.22 -14.77
N ILE A 211 -1.99 23.20 -13.92
CA ILE A 211 -0.81 22.65 -13.23
C ILE A 211 0.26 22.17 -14.23
N ARG A 212 -0.17 21.54 -15.34
CA ARG A 212 0.74 21.04 -16.39
C ARG A 212 1.48 22.16 -17.15
N ASP A 213 0.97 23.37 -17.10
CA ASP A 213 1.53 24.51 -17.86
C ASP A 213 2.46 25.37 -17.00
N LEU A 214 2.65 25.04 -15.72
CA LEU A 214 3.55 25.73 -14.80
C LEU A 214 5.01 25.36 -15.06
N ALA A 215 5.93 26.33 -14.97
CA ALA A 215 7.35 26.03 -15.10
C ALA A 215 7.96 25.61 -13.75
N LEU A 216 8.79 24.56 -13.75
CA LEU A 216 9.49 24.10 -12.54
C LEU A 216 10.37 25.18 -11.88
N GLY A 217 10.80 26.19 -12.64
CA GLY A 217 11.57 27.34 -12.16
C GLY A 217 10.76 28.36 -11.37
N ASP A 218 9.43 28.40 -11.54
CA ASP A 218 8.54 29.34 -10.82
C ASP A 218 8.40 28.97 -9.34
N PHE A 219 8.73 27.73 -9.00
CA PHE A 219 8.73 27.19 -7.65
C PHE A 219 10.07 27.47 -6.96
N GLN A 220 10.14 28.54 -6.16
CA GLN A 220 11.28 28.88 -5.31
C GLN A 220 11.32 28.00 -4.05
N CYS A 221 11.75 26.75 -4.23
CA CYS A 221 11.75 25.76 -3.17
C CYS A 221 13.04 25.73 -2.39
N ILE A 222 13.04 26.46 -1.28
CA ILE A 222 14.01 26.27 -0.21
C ILE A 222 13.48 25.13 0.66
N THR A 223 14.00 23.92 0.47
CA THR A 223 13.66 22.76 1.32
C THR A 223 14.88 22.42 2.17
N THR A 224 14.70 22.30 3.48
CA THR A 224 15.73 21.84 4.42
C THR A 224 15.50 20.37 4.79
N ASP A 225 15.13 19.54 3.81
CA ASP A 225 14.88 18.12 4.04
C ASP A 225 16.21 17.35 4.11
N PHE A 226 16.31 16.43 5.09
CA PHE A 226 17.43 15.50 5.17
C PHE A 226 17.28 14.42 4.10
N VAL A 227 18.07 14.50 3.04
CA VAL A 227 18.19 13.46 2.01
C VAL A 227 19.37 12.56 2.35
N VAL A 228 19.19 11.24 2.25
CA VAL A 228 20.29 10.28 2.44
C VAL A 228 21.29 10.47 1.30
N HIS A 229 22.46 11.01 1.63
CA HIS A 229 23.52 11.27 0.66
C HIS A 229 24.38 10.02 0.38
N GLN A 230 24.75 9.30 1.44
CA GLN A 230 25.59 8.11 1.36
C GLN A 230 25.29 7.18 2.53
N VAL A 231 25.28 5.88 2.27
CA VAL A 231 25.20 4.83 3.30
C VAL A 231 26.57 4.15 3.40
N LEU A 232 27.14 4.11 4.61
CA LEU A 232 28.42 3.45 4.86
C LEU A 232 28.18 1.97 5.19
N PRO A 233 28.98 1.02 4.64
CA PRO A 233 28.74 -0.42 4.79
C PRO A 233 29.23 -0.98 6.14
N PHE A 234 29.16 -0.17 7.20
CA PHE A 234 29.63 -0.53 8.53
C PHE A 234 28.89 0.26 9.60
N GLN A 235 28.96 -0.24 10.84
CA GLN A 235 28.38 0.43 12.00
C GLN A 235 29.41 1.34 12.67
N ALA A 236 28.92 2.43 13.24
CA ALA A 236 29.68 3.34 14.08
C ALA A 236 28.80 3.79 15.26
N VAL A 237 29.40 4.06 16.41
CA VAL A 237 28.69 4.50 17.63
C VAL A 237 28.81 5.99 17.90
N SER A 238 29.79 6.66 17.29
CA SER A 238 29.91 8.12 17.30
C SER A 238 30.40 8.61 15.94
N ALA A 239 30.09 9.87 15.63
CA ALA A 239 30.47 10.52 14.38
C ALA A 239 30.82 11.99 14.63
N GLU A 240 32.09 12.33 14.52
CA GLU A 240 32.62 13.66 14.82
C GLU A 240 33.19 14.31 13.56
N PRO A 241 32.49 15.30 12.96
CA PRO A 241 33.04 16.05 11.83
C PRO A 241 34.14 17.01 12.30
N PHE A 242 35.17 17.18 11.49
CA PHE A 242 36.23 18.16 11.75
C PHE A 242 36.84 18.68 10.46
N THR A 243 37.52 19.82 10.56
CA THR A 243 38.27 20.42 9.46
C THR A 243 39.75 20.42 9.78
N TYR A 244 40.57 20.00 8.82
CA TYR A 244 42.03 20.00 8.95
C TYR A 244 42.66 20.36 7.61
N ALA A 245 43.59 21.31 7.60
CA ALA A 245 44.22 21.80 6.36
C ALA A 245 43.19 22.19 5.27
N SER A 246 42.09 22.85 5.66
CA SER A 246 40.97 23.27 4.79
C SER A 246 40.14 22.16 4.14
N ASP A 247 40.40 20.90 4.49
CA ASP A 247 39.59 19.75 4.06
C ASP A 247 38.60 19.33 5.16
N LEU A 248 37.46 18.78 4.75
CA LEU A 248 36.45 18.21 5.64
C LEU A 248 36.69 16.72 5.87
N TYR A 249 36.66 16.33 7.14
CA TYR A 249 36.79 14.95 7.59
C TYR A 249 35.67 14.57 8.57
N ILE A 250 35.50 13.28 8.79
CA ILE A 250 34.65 12.73 9.85
C ILE A 250 35.37 11.56 10.52
N ALA A 251 35.40 11.59 11.85
CA ALA A 251 35.91 10.50 12.68
C ALA A 251 34.74 9.63 13.17
N LEU A 252 34.80 8.34 12.90
CA LEU A 252 33.76 7.35 13.21
C LEU A 252 34.32 6.29 14.17
N ALA A 253 33.73 6.17 15.35
CA ALA A 253 34.13 5.16 16.33
C ALA A 253 33.48 3.80 16.02
N GLN A 254 34.29 2.76 15.83
CA GLN A 254 33.83 1.41 15.47
C GLN A 254 34.26 0.38 16.54
N PRO A 255 33.42 0.09 17.55
CA PRO A 255 33.78 -0.86 18.62
C PRO A 255 34.01 -2.27 18.09
N SER A 256 33.17 -2.73 17.16
CA SER A 256 33.26 -4.06 16.56
C SER A 256 34.53 -4.26 15.73
N ALA A 257 35.05 -3.20 15.12
CA ALA A 257 36.29 -3.21 14.36
C ALA A 257 37.52 -2.82 15.20
N SER A 258 37.33 -2.41 16.46
CA SER A 258 38.39 -1.88 17.32
C SER A 258 39.20 -0.76 16.64
N SER A 259 38.52 0.20 16.01
CA SER A 259 39.17 1.29 15.29
C SER A 259 38.37 2.60 15.28
N CYS A 260 39.07 3.72 15.16
CA CYS A 260 38.52 4.99 14.69
C CYS A 260 38.75 5.10 13.19
N ALA A 261 37.69 5.10 12.39
CA ALA A 261 37.79 5.34 10.96
C ALA A 261 37.72 6.84 10.67
N ILE A 262 38.70 7.36 9.94
CA ILE A 262 38.74 8.73 9.47
C ILE A 262 38.37 8.72 8.01
N LEU A 263 37.26 9.38 7.66
CA LEU A 263 36.87 9.58 6.27
C LEU A 263 37.11 11.02 5.87
N LYS A 264 37.53 11.22 4.62
CA LYS A 264 37.74 12.53 4.00
C LYS A 264 36.65 12.78 2.95
N TRP A 265 36.19 14.02 2.86
CA TRP A 265 35.30 14.44 1.78
C TRP A 265 36.05 14.58 0.45
N ASP A 266 35.59 13.86 -0.56
CA ASP A 266 36.03 14.01 -1.94
C ASP A 266 35.15 15.06 -2.63
N TYR A 267 35.73 16.22 -2.95
CA TYR A 267 35.01 17.32 -3.58
C TYR A 267 34.64 17.06 -5.04
N VAL A 268 35.35 16.13 -5.71
CA VAL A 268 35.11 15.78 -7.12
C VAL A 268 33.96 14.79 -7.20
N GLU A 269 34.05 13.70 -6.45
CA GLU A 269 33.03 12.65 -6.47
C GLU A 269 31.87 12.90 -5.50
N ARG A 270 31.97 13.96 -4.69
CA ARG A 270 30.98 14.37 -3.70
C ARG A 270 30.60 13.23 -2.76
N LYS A 271 31.59 12.56 -2.18
CA LYS A 271 31.36 11.44 -1.24
C LYS A 271 32.45 11.37 -0.18
N LEU A 272 32.13 10.70 0.93
CA LEU A 272 33.11 10.36 1.96
C LEU A 272 33.91 9.14 1.52
N ARG A 273 35.24 9.27 1.51
CA ARG A 273 36.21 8.20 1.23
C ARG A 273 37.01 7.85 2.47
N ASP A 274 37.42 6.60 2.59
CA ASP A 274 38.35 6.16 3.63
C ASP A 274 39.69 6.91 3.48
N PHE A 275 40.17 7.48 4.57
CA PHE A 275 41.43 8.23 4.62
C PHE A 275 42.43 7.51 5.53
N ASP A 276 42.04 7.20 6.76
CA ASP A 276 42.89 6.50 7.73
C ASP A 276 42.07 5.71 8.76
N ARG A 277 42.73 4.77 9.45
CA ARG A 277 42.14 3.95 10.51
C ARG A 277 43.08 3.86 11.70
N ILE A 278 42.69 4.48 12.81
CA ILE A 278 43.47 4.47 14.04
C ILE A 278 43.03 3.26 14.89
N PRO A 279 43.92 2.31 15.22
CA PRO A 279 43.59 1.20 16.09
C PRO A 279 43.19 1.68 17.48
N ALA A 280 42.02 1.27 17.95
CA ALA A 280 41.47 1.66 19.23
C ALA A 280 40.53 0.57 19.75
N HIS A 281 41.01 -0.24 20.70
CA HIS A 281 40.23 -1.32 21.29
C HIS A 281 38.94 -0.78 21.92
N SER A 282 37.80 -1.30 21.48
CA SER A 282 36.48 -0.89 21.96
C SER A 282 36.23 0.62 21.87
N ALA A 283 36.65 1.26 20.76
CA ALA A 283 36.45 2.69 20.53
C ALA A 283 34.96 3.09 20.62
N VAL A 284 34.61 3.90 21.62
CA VAL A 284 33.27 4.47 21.81
C VAL A 284 33.19 5.91 21.29
N HIS A 285 34.31 6.63 21.31
CA HIS A 285 34.39 8.01 20.88
C HIS A 285 35.76 8.29 20.27
N CYS A 286 35.79 8.98 19.14
CA CYS A 286 37.01 9.38 18.42
C CYS A 286 36.92 10.89 18.22
N LYS A 287 37.55 11.66 19.09
CA LYS A 287 37.34 13.11 19.16
C LYS A 287 38.54 13.86 18.56
N PRO A 288 38.41 14.36 17.33
CA PRO A 288 39.46 15.16 16.72
C PRO A 288 39.63 16.50 17.45
N ILE A 289 40.87 16.89 17.68
CA ILE A 289 41.28 18.18 18.23
C ILE A 289 42.35 18.74 17.29
N VAL A 290 42.09 19.93 16.73
CA VAL A 290 43.09 20.66 15.95
C VAL A 290 43.62 21.79 16.80
N ALA A 291 44.92 21.74 17.13
CA ALA A 291 45.59 22.74 17.94
C ALA A 291 46.94 23.10 17.30
N GLN A 292 47.20 24.40 17.09
CA GLN A 292 48.45 24.90 16.50
C GLN A 292 48.78 24.20 15.16
N ASP A 293 47.78 24.08 14.27
CA ASP A 293 47.88 23.41 12.97
C ASP A 293 48.28 21.92 13.01
N GLN A 294 48.19 21.30 14.18
CA GLN A 294 48.38 19.87 14.37
C GLN A 294 47.06 19.18 14.73
N LEU A 295 46.85 18.00 14.15
CA LEU A 295 45.68 17.16 14.41
C LEU A 295 46.01 16.10 15.47
N TYR A 296 45.12 15.99 16.45
CA TYR A 296 45.08 14.96 17.48
C TYR A 296 43.73 14.25 17.40
N VAL A 297 43.68 12.94 17.59
CA VAL A 297 42.43 12.15 17.55
C VAL A 297 42.44 11.16 18.71
#